data_AF-E9HT42-F1
#
_entry.id   AF-E9HT42-F1
#
_cell.length_a   1.000
_cell.length_b   1.000
_cell.length_c   1.000
_cell.angle_alpha   90.00
_cell.angle_beta   90.00
_cell.angle_gamma   90.00
#
_symmetry.space_group_name_H-M   'P 1'
#
loop_
_entity.id
_entity.type
_entity.pdbx_description
1 polymer ?
#
loop_
_entity_poly.entity_id
_entity_poly.type
_entity_poly.pdbx_seq_one_letter_code
_entity_poly.pdbx_strand_id
1 'polypeptide(L)' 'LMLQAEPPDPEKIPKGDVIGATAVFLSCFYKEHQFFRVGNFVNNEYIDPELKIIHPCCLNFIG' A
#
# COMPACT_ATOMS: atom_id res chain seq x y z
N LEU A 1 -6.67 24.59 3.62
CA LEU A 1 -7.50 23.39 3.42
C LEU A 1 -6.64 22.19 3.78
N MET A 2 -7.07 21.35 4.73
CA MET A 2 -6.40 20.09 5.07
C MET A 2 -7.27 18.95 4.55
N LEU A 3 -6.69 18.03 3.79
CA LEU A 3 -7.36 16.83 3.32
C LEU A 3 -6.86 15.65 4.15
N GLN A 4 -7.78 15.01 4.88
CA GLN A 4 -7.52 13.79 5.62
C GLN A 4 -8.46 12.71 5.08
N ALA A 5 -7.93 11.50 4.91
CA ALA A 5 -8.68 10.32 4.52
C ALA A 5 -8.38 9.20 5.52
N GLU A 6 -9.35 8.32 5.72
CA GLU A 6 -9.15 7.11 6.52
C GLU A 6 -8.18 6.16 5.83
N PRO A 7 -7.42 5.35 6.60
CA PRO A 7 -6.55 4.33 6.03
C PRO A 7 -7.35 3.31 5.20
N PRO A 8 -6.70 2.65 4.22
CA PRO A 8 -7.35 1.58 3.49
C PRO A 8 -7.65 0.39 4.40
N ASP A 9 -8.76 -0.29 4.11
CA ASP A 9 -9.16 -1.51 4.80
C ASP A 9 -8.16 -2.65 4.48
N PRO A 10 -7.42 -3.17 5.47
CA PRO A 10 -6.39 -4.18 5.26
C PRO A 10 -6.94 -5.51 4.74
N GLU A 11 -8.23 -5.82 4.97
CA GLU A 11 -8.85 -7.06 4.50
C GLU A 11 -9.06 -7.06 2.98
N LYS A 12 -9.15 -5.87 2.38
CA LYS A 12 -9.31 -5.69 0.93
C LYS A 12 -7.98 -5.67 0.18
N ILE A 13 -6.85 -5.60 0.89
CA ILE A 13 -5.53 -5.60 0.29
C ILE A 13 -5.11 -7.06 0.06
N PRO A 14 -4.72 -7.44 -1.18
CA PRO A 14 -4.18 -8.76 -1.45
C PRO A 14 -2.99 -9.05 -0.51
N LYS A 15 -2.99 -10.21 0.17
CA LYS A 15 -1.97 -10.54 1.18
C LYS A 15 -0.52 -10.46 0.69
N GLY A 16 -0.29 -10.65 -0.62
CA GLY A 16 1.02 -10.52 -1.26
C GLY A 16 1.46 -9.06 -1.48
N ASP A 17 0.52 -8.11 -1.50
CA ASP A 17 0.74 -6.70 -1.82
C ASP A 17 0.69 -5.80 -0.57
N VAL A 18 0.46 -6.39 0.60
CA VAL A 18 0.46 -5.66 1.89
C VAL A 18 1.86 -5.09 2.19
N ILE A 19 2.91 -5.80 1.75
CA ILE A 19 4.31 -5.47 2.02
C ILE A 19 5.01 -5.16 0.70
N GLY A 20 5.83 -4.10 0.71
CA GLY A 20 6.52 -3.60 -0.46
C GLY A 20 6.01 -2.24 -0.92
N ALA A 21 6.39 -1.87 -2.14
CA ALA A 21 6.11 -0.55 -2.70
C ALA A 21 4.66 -0.47 -3.20
N THR A 22 3.88 0.43 -2.62
CA THR A 22 2.55 0.82 -3.09
C THR A 22 2.52 2.31 -3.46
N ALA A 23 1.43 2.77 -4.07
CA ALA A 23 1.27 4.17 -4.46
C ALA A 23 -0.09 4.72 -4.03
N VAL A 24 -0.07 5.91 -3.44
CA VAL A 24 -1.29 6.66 -3.08
C VAL A 24 -1.48 7.78 -4.10
N PHE A 25 -2.69 7.88 -4.66
CA PHE A 25 -3.03 8.93 -5.62
C PHE A 25 -4.08 9.89 -5.05
N LEU A 26 -3.80 11.18 -5.16
CA LEU A 26 -4.80 12.23 -4.98
C LEU A 26 -5.15 12.79 -6.37
N SER A 27 -6.40 12.57 -6.78
CA SER A 27 -6.95 13.10 -8.02
C SER A 27 -7.95 14.22 -7.73
N CYS A 28 -7.81 15.35 -8.42
CA CYS A 28 -8.76 16.45 -8.34
C CYS A 28 -9.52 16.60 -9.68
N PHE A 29 -10.82 16.78 -9.57
CA PHE A 29 -11.74 16.89 -10.70
C PHE A 29 -12.44 18.24 -10.70
N TYR A 30 -12.67 18.78 -11.90
CA TYR A 30 -13.50 19.95 -12.13
C TYR A 30 -14.45 19.67 -13.28
N LYS A 31 -15.76 19.82 -13.06
CA LYS A 31 -16.81 19.46 -14.04
C LYS A 31 -16.60 18.06 -14.63
N GLU A 32 -16.37 17.06 -13.78
CA GLU A 32 -16.12 15.66 -14.16
C GLU A 32 -14.80 15.41 -14.92
N HIS A 33 -14.01 16.44 -15.20
CA HIS A 33 -12.71 16.31 -15.85
C HIS A 33 -11.58 16.33 -14.81
N GLN A 34 -10.74 15.29 -14.82
CA GLN A 34 -9.54 15.26 -13.97
C GLN A 34 -8.50 16.24 -14.53
N PHE A 35 -8.12 17.22 -13.73
CA PHE A 35 -7.15 18.25 -14.14
C PHE A 35 -5.83 18.17 -13.36
N PHE A 36 -5.82 17.47 -12.24
CA PHE A 36 -4.64 17.30 -11.38
C PHE A 36 -4.61 15.90 -10.78
N ARG A 37 -3.43 15.29 -10.75
CA ARG A 37 -3.17 14.02 -10.08
C ARG A 37 -1.76 14.03 -9.52
N VAL A 38 -1.63 13.78 -8.23
CA VAL A 38 -0.33 13.56 -7.56
C VAL A 38 -0.28 12.15 -7.00
N GLY A 39 0.83 11.46 -7.23
CA GLY A 39 1.10 10.12 -6.73
C GLY A 39 2.29 10.14 -5.80
N ASN A 40 2.17 9.51 -4.62
CA ASN A 40 3.27 9.29 -3.70
C ASN A 40 3.52 7.79 -3.56
N PHE A 41 4.77 7.37 -3.71
CA PHE A 41 5.18 6.01 -3.40
C PHE A 41 5.28 5.84 -1.89
N VAL A 42 4.70 4.76 -1.39
CA VAL A 42 4.70 4.37 0.01
C VAL A 42 5.28 2.97 0.08
N ASN A 43 6.40 2.80 0.78
CA ASN A 43 6.95 1.47 1.01
C ASN A 43 6.46 0.94 2.36
N ASN A 44 5.72 -0.16 2.34
CA ASN A 44 5.26 -0.83 3.54
C ASN A 44 6.29 -1.91 3.92
N GLU A 45 6.93 -1.74 5.07
CA GLU A 45 7.89 -2.72 5.59
C GLU A 45 7.42 -3.27 6.93
N TYR A 46 7.76 -4.53 7.20
CA TYR A 46 7.65 -5.05 8.57
C TYR A 46 8.57 -4.28 9.50
N ILE A 47 8.06 -3.94 10.67
CA ILE A 47 8.85 -3.32 11.74
C ILE A 47 9.77 -4.37 12.38
N ASP A 48 9.31 -5.63 12.43
CA ASP A 48 10.05 -6.75 12.98
C ASP A 48 11.07 -7.31 11.95
N PRO A 49 12.38 -7.33 12.27
CA PRO A 49 13.41 -7.87 11.40
C PRO A 49 13.26 -9.38 11.13
N GLU A 50 12.67 -10.16 12.03
CA GLU A 50 12.47 -11.61 11.81
C GLU A 50 11.42 -11.86 10.72
N LEU A 51 10.35 -11.04 10.70
CA LEU A 51 9.31 -11.11 9.67
C LEU A 51 9.79 -10.64 8.28
N LYS A 52 10.86 -9.81 8.22
CA LYS A 52 11.51 -9.47 6.94
C LYS A 52 12.21 -10.66 6.31
N ILE A 53 12.74 -11.58 7.13
CA ILE A 53 13.47 -12.76 6.67
C ILE A 53 12.48 -13.88 6.30
N ILE A 54 11.36 -13.96 7.01
CA ILE A 54 10.30 -14.96 6.77
C ILE A 54 9.32 -14.40 5.73
N HIS A 55 9.77 -14.27 4.47
CA HIS A 55 8.85 -13.98 3.37
C HIS A 55 7.91 -15.20 3.18
N PRO A 56 6.60 -15.02 2.92
CA PRO A 56 5.63 -16.12 2.86
C PRO A 56 5.94 -17.21 1.82
N CYS A 57 6.89 -16.97 0.90
CA CYS A 57 7.40 -18.00 -0.02
C CYS A 57 8.20 -19.11 0.69
N CYS A 58 8.86 -18.83 1.82
CA CYS A 58 9.70 -19.81 2.53
C CYS A 58 8.91 -20.77 3.44
N LEU A 59 7.64 -20.49 3.73
CA LEU A 59 6.78 -21.37 4.54
C LEU A 59 6.41 -22.68 3.81
N ASN A 60 6.55 -22.76 2.49
CA ASN A 60 6.28 -23.98 1.71
C ASN A 60 7.49 -24.94 1.63
N PHE A 61 8.64 -24.58 2.20
CA PHE A 61 9.88 -25.37 2.09
C PHE A 61 10.30 -26.09 3.38
N ILE A 62 9.50 -25.99 4.44
CA ILE A 62 9.68 -26.78 5.66
C ILE A 62 8.56 -27.82 5.72
N GLY A 63 8.61 -28.76 4.78
CA GLY A 63 7.89 -30.03 4.85
C GLY A 63 8.79 -31.08 5.49
#